data_AF-F7PNY8-F1
#
_entry.id   AF-F7PNY8-F1
#
_cell.length_a   1.000
_cell.length_b   1.000
_cell.length_c   1.000
_cell.angle_alpha   90.00
_cell.angle_beta   90.00
_cell.angle_gamma   90.00
#
_symmetry.space_group_name_H-M   'P 1'
#
loop_
_entity.id
_entity.type
_entity.pdbx_description
1 polymer ?
#
loop_
_entity_poly.entity_id
_entity_poly.type
_entity_poly.pdbx_seq_one_letter_code
_entity_poly.pdbx_strand_id
1 'polypeptide(L)' 'MYADTRPVGRCPRCGTEITPERVIIRYERTDGEAMYATCPDCRDVVRPEPIVESTA' A
#
# COMPACT_ATOMS: atom_id res chain seq x y z
N MET A 1 -4.76 -11.24 20.85
CA MET A 1 -4.20 -11.52 19.51
C MET A 1 -4.30 -10.22 18.72
N TYR A 2 -3.23 -9.42 18.66
CA TYR A 2 -3.22 -8.19 17.86
C TYR A 2 -2.84 -8.59 16.44
N ALA A 3 -3.83 -8.74 15.55
CA ALA A 3 -3.54 -8.77 14.13
C ALA A 3 -2.91 -7.41 13.80
N ASP A 4 -1.70 -7.41 13.25
CA ASP A 4 -1.04 -6.20 12.81
C ASP A 4 -1.81 -5.67 11.58
N THR A 5 -2.92 -4.97 11.84
CA THR A 5 -3.77 -4.33 10.84
C THR A 5 -3.17 -2.99 10.41
N ARG A 6 -1.85 -2.85 10.51
CA ARG A 6 -1.19 -1.60 10.12
C ARG A 6 -1.31 -1.45 8.61
N PRO A 7 -1.83 -0.32 8.14
CA PRO A 7 -1.93 -0.09 6.71
C PRO A 7 -0.54 -0.03 6.09
N VAL A 8 -0.37 -0.70 4.95
CA VAL A 8 0.89 -0.68 4.20
C VAL A 8 1.09 0.65 3.46
N GLY A 9 0.01 1.39 3.26
CA GLY A 9 0.02 2.66 2.56
C GLY A 9 -1.40 3.18 2.37
N ARG A 10 -1.52 4.29 1.64
CA ARG A 10 -2.81 4.92 1.34
C ARG A 10 -3.04 4.99 -0.16
N CYS A 11 -4.32 4.94 -0.53
CA CYS A 11 -4.72 5.09 -1.92
C CYS A 11 -4.46 6.54 -2.37
N PRO A 12 -3.68 6.79 -3.44
CA PRO A 12 -3.41 8.14 -3.93
C PRO A 12 -4.63 8.83 -4.57
N ARG A 13 -5.73 8.10 -4.79
CA ARG A 13 -6.96 8.61 -5.41
C ARG A 13 -7.94 9.16 -4.39
N CYS A 14 -8.28 8.36 -3.39
CA CYS A 14 -9.30 8.67 -2.38
C CYS A 14 -8.74 8.87 -0.97
N GLY A 15 -7.46 8.53 -0.73
CA GLY A 15 -6.84 8.58 0.59
C GLY A 15 -7.14 7.39 1.51
N THR A 16 -7.94 6.43 1.06
CA THR A 16 -8.28 5.22 1.85
C THR A 16 -7.05 4.44 2.26
N GLU A 17 -7.05 3.97 3.51
CA GLU A 17 -6.00 3.11 4.05
C GLU A 17 -6.04 1.71 3.44
N ILE A 18 -4.91 1.29 2.89
CA ILE A 18 -4.75 -0.01 2.26
C ILE A 18 -4.11 -0.97 3.24
N THR A 19 -4.82 -2.04 3.56
CA THR A 19 -4.34 -3.13 4.41
C THR A 19 -3.43 -4.10 3.62
N PRO A 20 -2.48 -4.79 4.30
CA PRO A 20 -1.55 -5.71 3.64
C PRO A 20 -2.24 -6.85 2.87
N GLU A 21 -3.41 -7.29 3.34
CA GLU A 21 -4.26 -8.29 2.67
C GLU A 21 -4.76 -7.86 1.29
N ARG A 22 -4.78 -6.56 0.99
CA ARG A 22 -5.21 -6.01 -0.31
C ARG A 22 -4.07 -5.81 -1.29
N VAL A 23 -2.83 -6.06 -0.86
CA VAL A 23 -1.66 -6.00 -1.73
C VAL A 23 -1.71 -7.18 -2.68
N ILE A 24 -1.68 -6.88 -3.97
CA ILE A 24 -1.71 -7.86 -5.05
C ILE A 24 -0.28 -8.38 -5.28
N ILE A 25 0.69 -7.46 -5.35
CA ILE A 25 2.09 -7.79 -5.59
C ILE A 25 3.00 -6.70 -5.01
N ARG A 26 4.13 -7.11 -4.43
CA ARG A 26 5.27 -6.26 -4.07
C ARG A 26 6.44 -6.63 -4.96
N TYR A 27 7.19 -5.64 -5.39
CA TYR A 27 8.32 -5.82 -6.28
C TYR A 27 9.37 -4.76 -6.01
N GLU A 28 10.63 -5.17 -6.10
CA GLU A 28 11.75 -4.25 -5.98
C GLU A 28 12.00 -3.56 -7.32
N ARG A 29 12.28 -2.26 -7.27
CA ARG A 29 12.74 -1.45 -8.41
C ARG A 29 14.10 -0.88 -8.06
N THR A 30 14.82 -0.42 -9.09
CA THR A 30 16.09 0.30 -8.92
C THR A 30 15.96 1.52 -8.00
N ASP A 31 14.82 2.22 -8.04
CA ASP A 31 14.54 3.41 -7.22
C ASP A 31 13.91 3.10 -5.85
N GLY A 32 13.73 1.82 -5.49
CA GLY A 32 13.11 1.40 -4.23
C GLY A 32 12.04 0.32 -4.40
N GLU A 33 11.41 -0.08 -3.30
CA GLU A 33 10.31 -1.05 -3.34
C GLU A 33 9.00 -0.39 -3.82
N ALA A 34 8.27 -1.06 -4.70
CA ALA A 34 6.95 -0.65 -5.15
C ALA A 34 5.95 -1.80 -5.01
N MET A 35 4.67 -1.44 -4.93
CA MET A 35 3.60 -2.42 -4.77
C MET A 35 2.33 -1.97 -5.49
N TYR A 36 1.53 -2.97 -5.88
CA TYR A 36 0.16 -2.77 -6.35
C TYR A 36 -0.80 -3.33 -5.33
N ALA A 37 -1.88 -2.61 -5.06
CA ALA A 37 -2.93 -3.03 -4.18
C ALA A 37 -4.30 -2.64 -4.72
N THR A 38 -5.31 -3.41 -4.34
CA THR A 38 -6.71 -3.09 -4.65
C THR A 38 -7.25 -2.11 -3.62
N CYS A 39 -7.78 -0.98 -4.08
CA CYS A 39 -8.49 -0.06 -3.20
C CYS A 39 -9.94 -0.55 -2.98
N PRO A 40 -10.43 -0.65 -1.73
CA PRO A 40 -11.80 -1.08 -1.48
C PRO A 40 -12.86 -0.05 -1.90
N ASP A 41 -12.56 1.25 -1.79
CA ASP A 41 -13.48 2.32 -2.18
C ASP A 41 -13.50 2.55 -3.69
N CYS A 42 -12.33 2.71 -4.29
CA CYS A 42 -12.21 2.89 -5.74
C CYS A 42 -12.55 1.59 -6.51
N ARG A 43 -12.41 0.43 -5.87
CA ARG A 43 -12.50 -0.91 -6.48
C ARG A 43 -11.62 -1.04 -7.72
N ASP A 44 -10.44 -0.43 -7.65
CA ASP A 44 -9.49 -0.32 -8.74
C ASP A 44 -8.07 -0.64 -8.26
N VAL A 45 -7.21 -1.04 -9.20
CA VAL A 45 -5.81 -1.36 -8.91
C VAL A 45 -5.02 -0.06 -8.81
N VAL A 46 -4.51 0.22 -7.62
CA VAL A 46 -3.74 1.43 -7.32
C VAL A 46 -2.34 1.07 -6.87
N ARG A 47 -1.42 2.03 -6.97
CA ARG A 47 -0.13 1.98 -6.28
C ARG A 47 -0.29 2.72 -4.96
N PRO A 48 -0.44 2.03 -3.83
CA PRO A 48 -0.51 2.70 -2.55
C PRO A 48 0.80 3.44 -2.31
N GLU A 49 0.69 4.66 -1.83
CA GLU A 49 1.87 5.42 -1.41
C GLU A 49 2.33 4.84 -0.07
N PRO A 50 3.58 4.35 0.00
CA PRO A 50 4.08 3.78 1.23
C PRO A 50 4.17 4.90 2.26
N ILE A 51 3.73 4.61 3.49
CA ILE A 51 3.98 5.46 4.65
C ILE A 51 5.45 5.31 5.06
N VAL A 52 6.37 5.70 4.17
CA VAL A 52 7.79 5.70 4.48
C VAL A 52 8.06 6.80 5.50
N GLU A 53 8.37 6.41 6.74
CA GLU A 53 9.33 7.20 7.52
C GLU A 53 10.67 7.07 6.79
N SER A 54 10.99 8.11 6.02
CA SER A 54 12.22 8.29 5.26
C SER A 54 13.44 8.02 6.15
N THR A 55 14.02 6.83 6.07
CA THR A 55 15.34 6.49 6.62
C THR A 55 15.98 5.54 5.59
N ALA A 56 17.10 5.81 4.94
CA ALA A 56 18.05 6.92 4.90
C ALA A 56 18.78 6.84 3.54
#